data_AF-A0A562TZW4-F1
#
_entry.id   AF-A0A562TZW4-F1
#
_cell.length_a   1.000
_cell.length_b   1.000
_cell.length_c   1.000
_cell.angle_alpha   90.00
_cell.angle_beta   90.00
_cell.angle_gamma   90.00
#
_symmetry.space_group_name_H-M   'P 1'
#
loop_
_entity.id
_entity.type
_entity.pdbx_description
1 polymer ?
#
loop_
_entity_poly.entity_id
_entity_poly.type
_entity_poly.pdbx_seq_one_letter_code
_entity_poly.pdbx_strand_id
1 'polypeptide(L)'
;MKFILTPIICLLTYTAFAQKTIGKYVKAESSGCRIWDYNYLPKDSVLWKGDCAEGYGNGNGTVIWRRDGKEVGKYIGYLKRGKLNGQGKYLLPNNYALEGLFNDGILQGEGEINDDGDILSGSFVNNVLQGKGKITFESGLSLEGHFLDGQFVNLDEPYLSSLKRSSPAPFDNENIYSNNVTPDSLYYYSLPPKGPIKGTLVLLPSSGESAESVICCNKELIQLASESHILTLILSINKGDIDGDNTTLNFLNKAFKEITAIYHVPKDKFILSGLSGGGMLALRYTEISREDSTKTFLVPVAVIGIDPPVDIAGLYNTSKRFISMNDGRANLSAGRLNGLRESKSIVNSCNKVYGGSPDQYPEQYIKRSMYSRSQKDGGNAKYLVKVPIRLYCDPDILWQLKERNRDYYDMNAADLSAMINFLNLNGNDNAELIPALGKGYRLDGTRHPHSWSIVSPSDCIDWIQKVIVP
;
A
#
# COMPACT_ATOMS: atom_id res chain seq x y z
N MET A 1 9.91 3.98 -4.66
CA MET A 1 8.44 4.17 -4.63
C MET A 1 8.14 5.32 -3.70
N LYS A 2 7.59 6.43 -4.21
CA LYS A 2 6.65 7.21 -3.40
C LYS A 2 5.40 6.33 -3.39
N PHE A 3 5.24 5.51 -2.35
CA PHE A 3 3.95 4.89 -2.10
C PHE A 3 3.01 6.03 -1.74
N ILE A 4 1.91 6.17 -2.47
CA ILE A 4 0.90 7.15 -2.11
C ILE A 4 0.38 6.75 -0.72
N LEU A 5 0.42 7.73 0.19
CA LEU A 5 0.03 7.65 1.60
C LEU A 5 1.01 6.83 2.44
N THR A 6 2.16 7.44 2.75
CA THR A 6 2.71 7.19 4.08
C THR A 6 1.67 7.73 5.07
N PRO A 7 1.14 6.92 6.00
CA PRO A 7 0.22 7.43 6.99
C PRO A 7 0.90 8.55 7.79
N ILE A 8 0.55 9.81 7.55
CA ILE A 8 0.82 10.87 8.51
C ILE A 8 -0.35 10.84 9.48
N ILE A 9 -0.41 9.79 10.29
CA ILE A 9 -1.11 9.92 11.57
C ILE A 9 -0.15 10.70 12.46
N CYS A 10 -0.54 11.94 12.73
CA CYS A 10 -0.18 12.70 13.92
C CYS A 10 1.15 12.34 14.56
N LEU A 11 2.23 13.01 14.13
CA LEU A 11 3.46 13.15 14.93
C LEU A 11 3.26 13.88 16.27
N LEU A 12 2.00 14.07 16.69
CA LEU A 12 1.59 14.58 18.00
C LEU A 12 0.78 13.58 18.83
N THR A 13 0.50 12.35 18.36
CA THR A 13 -0.10 11.29 19.17
C THR A 13 0.44 9.89 18.87
N TYR A 14 1.51 9.54 19.62
CA TYR A 14 1.99 8.19 20.01
C TYR A 14 2.38 7.13 18.98
N THR A 15 3.61 6.61 19.14
CA THR A 15 3.89 5.17 19.04
C THR A 15 4.56 4.69 20.33
N ALA A 16 4.01 3.62 20.91
CA ALA A 16 4.50 2.96 22.11
C ALA A 16 5.80 2.19 21.82
N PHE A 17 6.89 2.56 22.49
CA PHE A 17 7.88 1.69 23.18
C PHE A 17 8.87 2.63 23.91
N ALA A 18 8.74 2.69 25.23
CA ALA A 18 9.78 3.10 26.20
C ALA A 18 10.56 4.44 26.02
N GLN A 19 9.91 5.57 25.76
CA GLN A 19 10.13 6.82 26.52
C GLN A 19 8.96 7.77 26.26
N LYS A 20 8.11 8.00 27.27
CA LYS A 20 7.03 8.98 27.19
C LYS A 20 7.69 10.36 27.14
N THR A 21 7.93 10.92 25.95
CA THR A 21 8.40 12.30 25.80
C THR A 21 7.28 13.23 26.22
N ILE A 22 7.34 13.68 27.47
CA ILE A 22 6.47 14.73 27.99
C ILE A 22 7.03 16.04 27.44
N GLY A 23 6.22 16.76 26.64
CA GLY A 23 6.60 18.08 26.16
C GLY A 23 7.05 18.99 27.31
N LYS A 24 7.96 19.92 27.03
CA LYS A 24 8.63 20.71 28.06
C LYS A 24 8.79 22.15 27.62
N TYR A 25 8.65 23.09 28.55
CA TYR A 25 9.10 24.47 28.31
C TYR A 25 10.62 24.54 28.27
N VAL A 26 11.14 25.04 27.15
CA VAL A 26 12.57 25.33 26.93
C VAL A 26 12.73 26.85 26.90
N LYS A 27 13.77 27.35 27.57
CA LYS A 27 14.10 28.77 27.55
C LYS A 27 14.83 29.09 26.25
N ALA A 28 14.29 29.98 25.43
CA ALA A 28 14.89 30.33 24.15
C ALA A 28 16.21 31.08 24.34
N GLU A 29 17.25 30.66 23.61
CA GLU A 29 18.62 31.22 23.75
C GLU A 29 18.69 32.70 23.35
N SER A 30 17.88 33.10 22.36
CA SER A 30 17.86 34.45 21.79
C SER A 30 17.15 35.49 22.65
N SER A 31 16.10 35.10 23.36
CA SER A 31 15.19 36.04 24.04
C SER A 31 15.03 35.76 25.54
N GLY A 32 15.42 34.57 26.00
CA GLY A 32 15.17 34.12 27.37
C GLY A 32 13.72 33.71 27.66
N CYS A 33 12.86 33.66 26.65
CA CYS A 33 11.44 33.37 26.82
C CYS A 33 11.15 31.88 26.75
N ARG A 34 10.15 31.41 27.51
CA ARG A 34 9.79 29.99 27.53
C ARG A 34 8.89 29.65 26.35
N ILE A 35 9.31 28.65 25.59
CA ILE A 35 8.58 28.09 24.45
C ILE A 35 8.36 26.59 24.71
N TRP A 36 7.19 26.08 24.36
CA TRP A 36 6.87 24.67 24.51
C TRP A 36 7.53 23.86 23.39
N ASP A 37 8.29 22.84 23.78
CA ASP A 37 8.80 21.81 22.89
C ASP A 37 7.95 20.55 23.06
N TYR A 38 7.24 20.18 21.99
CA TYR A 38 6.29 19.07 21.97
C TYR A 38 6.99 17.71 21.98
N ASN A 39 8.22 17.64 21.47
CA ASN A 39 9.00 16.41 21.28
C ASN A 39 10.38 16.53 21.92
N TYR A 40 10.42 17.14 23.11
CA TYR A 40 11.65 17.47 23.82
C TYR A 40 12.53 16.24 24.10
N LEU A 41 13.79 16.34 23.69
CA LEU A 41 14.88 15.45 24.09
C LEU A 41 15.96 16.22 24.87
N PRO A 42 16.78 15.53 25.69
CA PRO A 42 17.97 16.13 26.29
C PRO A 42 18.86 16.74 25.20
N LYS A 43 19.32 17.98 25.40
CA LYS A 43 20.08 18.83 24.46
C LYS A 43 19.27 19.56 23.38
N ASP A 44 17.94 19.43 23.37
CA ASP A 44 17.12 20.29 22.52
C ASP A 44 17.25 21.76 22.98
N SER A 45 17.33 22.67 22.01
CA SER A 45 17.43 24.13 22.21
C SER A 45 16.39 24.84 21.33
N VAL A 46 16.00 26.04 21.73
CA VAL A 46 14.97 26.82 21.03
C VAL A 46 15.48 28.22 20.73
N LEU A 47 15.24 28.69 19.51
CA LEU A 47 15.32 30.11 19.17
C LEU A 47 13.92 30.68 19.04
N TRP A 48 13.70 31.88 19.58
CA TRP A 48 12.46 32.63 19.44
C TRP A 48 12.76 34.05 18.96
N LYS A 49 12.10 34.45 17.87
CA LYS A 49 12.06 35.82 17.38
C LYS A 49 10.61 36.29 17.39
N GLY A 50 10.24 36.99 18.46
CA GLY A 50 8.93 37.60 18.66
C GLY A 50 8.82 38.12 20.08
N ASP A 51 7.63 38.57 20.46
CA ASP A 51 7.42 39.20 21.77
C ASP A 51 7.38 38.18 22.90
N CYS A 52 7.54 38.69 24.12
CA CYS A 52 7.48 37.89 25.33
C CYS A 52 6.53 38.53 26.34
N ALA A 53 5.53 37.77 26.75
CA ALA A 53 4.59 38.17 27.79
C ALA A 53 4.64 37.15 28.93
N GLU A 54 4.74 37.65 30.17
CA GLU A 54 4.81 36.81 31.38
C GLU A 54 5.98 35.79 31.37
N GLY A 55 7.05 36.08 30.63
CA GLY A 55 8.20 35.18 30.47
C GLY A 55 7.98 34.01 29.49
N TYR A 56 6.92 34.05 28.69
CA TYR A 56 6.62 33.09 27.62
C TYR A 56 6.60 33.80 26.26
N GLY A 57 6.91 33.06 25.18
CA GLY A 57 6.70 33.59 23.83
C GLY A 57 5.22 33.90 23.59
N ASN A 58 4.92 35.08 23.08
CA ASN A 58 3.55 35.53 22.86
C ASN A 58 3.48 36.44 21.63
N GLY A 59 2.42 36.37 20.84
CA GLY A 59 2.28 37.15 19.61
C GLY A 59 2.87 36.45 18.39
N ASN A 60 2.89 37.16 17.26
CA ASN A 60 3.43 36.66 16.02
C ASN A 60 4.96 36.58 16.08
N GLY A 61 5.53 35.50 15.55
CA GLY A 61 6.97 35.37 15.47
C GLY A 61 7.43 34.09 14.79
N THR A 62 8.70 33.78 14.99
CA THR A 62 9.33 32.57 14.47
C THR A 62 10.01 31.82 15.60
N VAL A 63 9.65 30.55 15.76
CA VAL A 63 10.34 29.60 16.62
C VAL A 63 11.12 28.61 15.77
N ILE A 64 12.34 28.28 16.20
CA ILE A 64 13.17 27.23 15.60
C ILE A 64 13.57 26.27 16.72
N TRP A 65 13.16 25.01 16.60
CA TRP A 65 13.60 23.93 17.48
C TRP A 65 14.86 23.29 16.89
N ARG A 66 15.85 23.08 17.74
CA ARG A 66 17.13 22.49 17.35
C ARG A 66 17.48 21.30 18.22
N ARG A 67 17.99 20.24 17.59
CA ARG A 67 18.54 19.05 18.24
C ARG A 67 20.01 18.94 17.90
N ASP A 68 20.86 18.89 18.93
CA ASP A 68 22.33 18.90 18.78
C ASP A 68 22.80 20.01 17.81
N GLY A 69 22.20 21.20 17.93
CA GLY A 69 22.50 22.37 17.11
C GLY A 69 21.90 22.39 15.69
N LYS A 70 21.23 21.32 15.24
CA LYS A 70 20.58 21.25 13.92
C LYS A 70 19.10 21.55 14.02
N GLU A 71 18.55 22.29 13.05
CA GLU A 71 17.11 22.55 12.95
C GLU A 71 16.33 21.24 12.74
N VAL A 72 15.36 20.99 13.63
CA VAL A 72 14.44 19.83 13.57
C VAL A 72 12.99 20.25 13.40
N GLY A 73 12.72 21.56 13.44
CA GLY A 73 11.41 22.12 13.16
C GLY A 73 11.44 23.64 13.25
N LYS A 74 10.55 24.29 12.51
CA LYS A 74 10.41 25.75 12.51
C LYS A 74 8.95 26.14 12.35
N TYR A 75 8.44 26.97 13.25
CA TYR A 75 7.08 27.49 13.14
C TYR A 75 7.08 29.00 12.95
N ILE A 76 6.25 29.46 12.01
CA ILE A 76 6.01 30.85 11.69
C ILE A 76 4.53 31.10 11.94
N GLY A 77 4.21 31.92 12.93
CA GLY A 77 2.81 32.17 13.31
C GLY A 77 2.69 32.76 14.69
N TYR A 78 1.48 32.67 15.24
CA TYR A 78 1.17 33.22 16.55
C TYR A 78 1.49 32.23 17.68
N LEU A 79 2.06 32.72 18.77
CA LEU A 79 2.23 31.96 20.01
C LEU A 79 1.35 32.53 21.12
N LYS A 80 0.79 31.64 21.95
CA LYS A 80 0.12 31.98 23.21
C LYS A 80 0.78 31.20 24.33
N ARG A 81 1.36 31.90 25.31
CA ARG A 81 2.08 31.28 26.45
C ARG A 81 3.12 30.24 25.99
N GLY A 82 3.86 30.56 24.94
CA GLY A 82 4.93 29.73 24.39
C GLY A 82 4.46 28.53 23.56
N LYS A 83 3.15 28.38 23.32
CA LYS A 83 2.58 27.30 22.49
C LYS A 83 2.04 27.85 21.17
N LEU A 84 2.03 27.02 20.13
CA LEU A 84 1.47 27.38 18.82
C LEU A 84 -0.03 27.65 18.99
N ASN A 85 -0.50 28.77 18.49
CA ASN A 85 -1.89 29.20 18.62
C ASN A 85 -2.26 30.08 17.43
N GLY A 86 -3.52 30.11 17.00
CA GLY A 86 -3.92 30.91 15.85
C GLY A 86 -3.31 30.40 14.53
N GLN A 87 -3.35 31.23 13.49
CA GLN A 87 -2.84 30.87 12.18
C GLN A 87 -1.31 30.73 12.20
N GLY A 88 -0.79 29.70 11.53
CA GLY A 88 0.64 29.56 11.31
C GLY A 88 1.03 28.42 10.40
N LYS A 89 2.33 28.32 10.16
CA LYS A 89 2.97 27.31 9.32
C LYS A 89 4.08 26.63 10.10
N TYR A 90 3.98 25.32 10.26
CA TYR A 90 4.99 24.48 10.87
C TYR A 90 5.78 23.72 9.79
N LEU A 91 7.06 24.02 9.66
CA LEU A 91 8.00 23.39 8.75
C LEU A 91 8.79 22.32 9.48
N LEU A 92 8.88 21.14 8.87
CA LEU A 92 9.60 19.97 9.35
C LEU A 92 10.74 19.63 8.36
N PRO A 93 11.75 18.84 8.78
CA PRO A 93 12.77 18.33 7.87
C PRO A 93 12.15 17.55 6.70
N ASN A 94 12.87 17.46 5.57
CA ASN A 94 12.44 16.76 4.35
C ASN A 94 11.20 17.36 3.65
N ASN A 95 11.10 18.70 3.61
CA ASN A 95 10.03 19.44 2.91
C ASN A 95 8.60 19.24 3.45
N TYR A 96 8.45 18.58 4.60
CA TYR A 96 7.16 18.46 5.26
C TYR A 96 6.70 19.80 5.85
N ALA A 97 5.43 20.15 5.64
CA ALA A 97 4.86 21.35 6.23
C ALA A 97 3.40 21.14 6.66
N LEU A 98 2.99 21.81 7.73
CA LEU A 98 1.62 21.91 8.20
C LEU A 98 1.23 23.38 8.22
N GLU A 99 0.07 23.74 7.69
CA GLU A 99 -0.42 25.11 7.67
C GLU A 99 -1.89 25.16 8.08
N GLY A 100 -2.25 26.11 8.95
CA GLY A 100 -3.63 26.32 9.37
C GLY A 100 -3.76 26.86 10.79
N LEU A 101 -4.92 26.61 11.41
CA LEU A 101 -5.26 27.12 12.73
C LEU A 101 -4.80 26.17 13.85
N PHE A 102 -3.89 26.65 14.69
CA PHE A 102 -3.40 25.91 15.85
C PHE A 102 -4.12 26.34 17.14
N ASN A 103 -4.37 25.38 18.02
CA ASN A 103 -4.80 25.59 19.39
C ASN A 103 -3.91 24.77 20.33
N ASP A 104 -3.02 25.44 21.05
CA ASP A 104 -2.05 24.83 21.96
C ASP A 104 -1.13 23.78 21.29
N GLY A 105 -0.83 23.95 19.99
CA GLY A 105 -0.08 22.99 19.18
C GLY A 105 -0.90 21.97 18.43
N ILE A 106 -2.22 22.00 18.58
CA ILE A 106 -3.14 21.12 17.88
C ILE A 106 -3.72 21.87 16.68
N LEU A 107 -3.43 21.41 15.47
CA LEU A 107 -4.05 21.85 14.23
C LEU A 107 -5.52 21.43 14.21
N GLN A 108 -6.41 22.40 13.95
CA GLN A 108 -7.86 22.23 13.91
C GLN A 108 -8.49 23.09 12.82
N GLY A 109 -9.65 22.67 12.30
CA GLY A 109 -10.33 23.39 11.22
C GLY A 109 -9.60 23.24 9.89
N GLU A 110 -9.82 24.15 8.95
CA GLU A 110 -9.19 24.06 7.63
C GLU A 110 -7.68 24.26 7.70
N GLY A 111 -6.95 23.44 6.94
CA GLY A 111 -5.51 23.51 6.83
C GLY A 111 -4.96 22.70 5.66
N GLU A 112 -3.64 22.67 5.57
CA GLU A 112 -2.89 21.95 4.52
C GLU A 112 -1.68 21.22 5.11
N ILE A 113 -1.37 20.06 4.51
CA ILE A 113 -0.11 19.32 4.68
C ILE A 113 0.64 19.37 3.35
N ASN A 114 1.92 19.72 3.37
CA ASN A 114 2.86 19.37 2.30
C ASN A 114 3.59 18.07 2.71
N ASP A 115 3.44 17.02 1.92
CA ASP A 115 4.12 15.73 2.04
C ASP A 115 5.09 15.58 0.86
N ASP A 116 6.29 16.16 1.03
CA ASP A 116 7.39 16.08 0.06
C ASP A 116 6.95 16.41 -1.39
N GLY A 117 6.19 17.50 -1.55
CA GLY A 117 5.70 18.00 -2.84
C GLY A 117 4.20 17.78 -3.08
N ASP A 118 3.60 16.76 -2.48
CA ASP A 118 2.15 16.54 -2.55
C ASP A 118 1.44 17.39 -1.50
N ILE A 119 0.35 18.08 -1.87
CA ILE A 119 -0.43 18.92 -0.97
C ILE A 119 -1.75 18.24 -0.63
N LEU A 120 -2.00 18.04 0.67
CA LEU A 120 -3.25 17.52 1.20
C LEU A 120 -3.99 18.64 1.93
N SER A 121 -5.21 18.95 1.53
CA SER A 121 -6.02 20.01 2.12
C SER A 121 -7.36 19.50 2.61
N GLY A 122 -7.83 20.01 3.74
CA GLY A 122 -9.15 19.69 4.28
C GLY A 122 -9.29 20.11 5.74
N SER A 123 -10.29 19.53 6.40
CA SER A 123 -10.60 19.84 7.79
C SER A 123 -9.81 18.94 8.76
N PHE A 124 -9.15 19.56 9.73
CA PHE A 124 -8.41 18.90 10.79
C PHE A 124 -9.22 18.82 12.08
N VAL A 125 -9.23 17.63 12.68
CA VAL A 125 -9.73 17.40 14.03
C VAL A 125 -8.62 16.74 14.83
N ASN A 126 -8.10 17.44 15.84
CA ASN A 126 -6.99 16.97 16.67
C ASN A 126 -5.74 16.55 15.87
N ASN A 127 -5.28 17.40 14.95
CA ASN A 127 -4.19 17.14 14.01
C ASN A 127 -4.46 16.07 12.92
N VAL A 128 -5.64 15.43 12.92
CA VAL A 128 -5.99 14.40 11.94
C VAL A 128 -6.87 15.02 10.86
N LEU A 129 -6.50 14.87 9.58
CA LEU A 129 -7.39 15.19 8.46
C LEU A 129 -8.63 14.29 8.49
N GLN A 130 -9.80 14.89 8.37
CA GLN A 130 -11.08 14.19 8.42
C GLN A 130 -12.08 14.80 7.44
N GLY A 131 -13.00 13.97 6.93
CA GLY A 131 -14.09 14.41 6.07
C GLY A 131 -13.60 14.80 4.68
N LYS A 132 -14.30 15.72 4.00
CA LYS A 132 -13.97 16.11 2.63
C LYS A 132 -12.58 16.76 2.57
N GLY A 133 -11.84 16.42 1.52
CA GLY A 133 -10.55 17.03 1.25
C GLY A 133 -10.03 16.74 -0.14
N LYS A 134 -8.81 17.19 -0.40
CA LYS A 134 -8.17 17.14 -1.71
C LYS A 134 -6.70 16.78 -1.57
N ILE A 135 -6.21 15.96 -2.50
CA ILE A 135 -4.77 15.76 -2.74
C ILE A 135 -4.43 16.46 -4.05
N THR A 136 -3.39 17.28 -4.05
CA THR A 136 -2.77 17.85 -5.25
C THR A 136 -1.36 17.30 -5.34
N PHE A 137 -1.11 16.48 -6.35
CA PHE A 137 0.21 15.88 -6.56
C PHE A 137 1.21 16.90 -7.09
N GLU A 138 2.49 16.62 -6.92
CA GLU A 138 3.58 17.40 -7.52
C GLU A 138 3.44 17.54 -9.05
N SER A 139 2.80 16.58 -9.72
CA SER A 139 2.47 16.64 -11.15
C SER A 139 1.44 17.73 -11.52
N GLY A 140 0.77 18.33 -10.53
CA GLY A 140 -0.33 19.27 -10.70
C GLY A 140 -1.71 18.61 -10.83
N LEU A 141 -1.76 17.28 -10.95
CA LEU A 141 -3.02 16.54 -10.90
C LEU A 141 -3.61 16.58 -9.49
N SER A 142 -4.93 16.56 -9.40
CA SER A 142 -5.60 16.58 -8.11
C SER A 142 -6.76 15.60 -8.03
N LEU A 143 -6.94 15.04 -6.85
CA LEU A 143 -8.06 14.17 -6.50
C LEU A 143 -8.83 14.77 -5.34
N GLU A 144 -10.14 14.86 -5.49
CA GLU A 144 -11.07 15.17 -4.41
C GLU A 144 -11.62 13.87 -3.84
N GLY A 145 -11.77 13.82 -2.52
CA GLY A 145 -12.18 12.62 -1.82
C GLY A 145 -12.44 12.91 -0.35
N HIS A 146 -12.30 11.88 0.47
CA HIS A 146 -12.50 11.99 1.91
C HIS A 146 -11.30 11.45 2.67
N PHE A 147 -10.97 12.10 3.78
CA PHE A 147 -10.05 11.60 4.77
C PHE A 147 -10.83 10.87 5.87
N LEU A 148 -10.44 9.62 6.11
CA LEU A 148 -10.95 8.79 7.20
C LEU A 148 -9.76 8.46 8.10
N ASP A 149 -9.71 9.06 9.29
CA ASP A 149 -8.59 8.89 10.24
C ASP A 149 -7.22 9.23 9.62
N GLY A 150 -7.19 10.32 8.84
CA GLY A 150 -5.99 10.79 8.14
C GLY A 150 -5.66 10.03 6.86
N GLN A 151 -6.36 8.95 6.54
CA GLN A 151 -6.18 8.20 5.29
C GLN A 151 -7.10 8.72 4.20
N PHE A 152 -6.56 8.98 3.01
CA PHE A 152 -7.36 9.42 1.88
C PHE A 152 -8.06 8.26 1.20
N VAL A 153 -9.36 8.42 0.96
CA VAL A 153 -10.22 7.48 0.24
C VAL A 153 -10.98 8.26 -0.83
N ASN A 154 -10.84 7.82 -2.08
CA ASN A 154 -11.55 8.38 -3.23
C ASN A 154 -12.67 7.42 -3.66
N LEU A 155 -13.88 7.67 -3.16
CA LEU A 155 -15.12 6.99 -3.56
C LEU A 155 -16.26 7.99 -3.67
N ASP A 156 -17.19 7.69 -4.56
CA ASP A 156 -18.43 8.46 -4.71
C ASP A 156 -19.48 8.02 -3.67
N GLU A 157 -20.44 8.89 -3.36
CA GLU A 157 -21.65 8.47 -2.66
C GLU A 157 -22.57 7.67 -3.61
N PRO A 158 -23.28 6.63 -3.15
CA PRO A 158 -23.42 6.16 -1.77
C PRO A 158 -22.36 5.12 -1.33
N TYR A 159 -21.32 4.90 -2.14
CA TYR A 159 -20.32 3.85 -1.89
C TYR A 159 -19.45 4.18 -0.69
N LEU A 160 -19.05 5.44 -0.56
CA LEU A 160 -18.29 5.92 0.59
C LEU A 160 -19.02 5.66 1.91
N SER A 161 -20.30 6.04 2.02
CA SER A 161 -21.11 5.81 3.22
C SER A 161 -21.40 4.32 3.50
N SER A 162 -21.23 3.45 2.49
CA SER A 162 -21.39 2.00 2.61
C SER A 162 -20.09 1.27 2.97
N LEU A 163 -18.93 1.94 2.85
CA LEU A 163 -17.62 1.36 3.12
C LEU A 163 -17.44 1.13 4.63
N LYS A 164 -17.16 -0.13 5.02
CA LYS A 164 -16.95 -0.50 6.42
C LYS A 164 -15.55 -1.02 6.65
N ARG A 165 -14.81 -0.40 7.56
CA ARG A 165 -13.55 -0.91 8.09
C ARG A 165 -13.81 -1.87 9.24
N SER A 166 -13.10 -2.98 9.31
CA SER A 166 -13.17 -3.93 10.42
C SER A 166 -11.78 -4.50 10.71
N SER A 167 -11.51 -4.73 11.99
CA SER A 167 -10.26 -5.34 12.45
C SER A 167 -10.56 -6.69 13.06
N PRO A 168 -10.34 -7.80 12.33
CA PRO A 168 -10.47 -9.13 12.92
C PRO A 168 -9.51 -9.21 14.12
N ALA A 169 -9.96 -9.80 15.24
CA ALA A 169 -9.28 -9.78 16.56
C ALA A 169 -7.75 -9.96 16.48
N PRO A 170 -6.96 -9.43 17.43
CA PRO A 170 -5.54 -9.07 17.24
C PRO A 170 -4.70 -10.16 16.58
N PHE A 171 -3.90 -9.74 15.59
CA PHE A 171 -2.91 -10.56 14.90
C PHE A 171 -1.52 -10.02 15.20
N ASP A 172 -0.54 -10.90 15.23
CA ASP A 172 0.85 -10.48 15.11
C ASP A 172 1.06 -9.83 13.73
N ASN A 173 1.33 -8.52 13.74
CA ASN A 173 1.35 -7.69 12.54
C ASN A 173 2.77 -7.48 11.98
N GLU A 174 3.82 -7.79 12.75
CA GLU A 174 5.20 -7.39 12.42
C GLU A 174 5.72 -8.11 11.15
N ASN A 175 5.19 -9.30 10.88
CA ASN A 175 5.64 -10.15 9.79
C ASN A 175 4.87 -9.93 8.48
N ILE A 176 3.61 -9.50 8.52
CA ILE A 176 2.73 -9.48 7.33
C ILE A 176 2.16 -8.11 6.96
N TYR A 177 2.52 -7.06 7.71
CA TYR A 177 2.21 -5.66 7.40
C TYR A 177 3.48 -4.80 7.41
N SER A 178 3.57 -3.86 6.47
CA SER A 178 4.58 -2.80 6.45
C SER A 178 3.91 -1.48 6.07
N ASN A 179 3.63 -0.65 7.06
CA ASN A 179 3.43 0.79 6.95
C ASN A 179 3.81 1.45 8.29
N ASN A 180 4.06 2.76 8.29
CA ASN A 180 4.55 3.52 9.45
C ASN A 180 3.54 3.65 10.61
N VAL A 181 2.31 3.21 10.40
CA VAL A 181 1.32 3.02 11.46
C VAL A 181 1.22 1.52 11.63
N THR A 182 1.87 0.95 12.63
CA THR A 182 1.53 -0.40 13.11
C THR A 182 0.12 -0.29 13.67
N PRO A 183 -0.93 -0.74 12.96
CA PRO A 183 -2.23 -0.76 13.58
C PRO A 183 -2.15 -1.85 14.66
N ASP A 184 -2.76 -1.64 15.82
CA ASP A 184 -2.80 -2.65 16.90
C ASP A 184 -3.34 -4.01 16.42
N SER A 185 -3.90 -4.07 15.20
CA SER A 185 -4.31 -5.26 14.45
C SER A 185 -4.36 -5.01 12.94
N LEU A 186 -4.17 -6.07 12.14
CA LEU A 186 -4.55 -6.05 10.72
C LEU A 186 -6.04 -5.76 10.55
N TYR A 187 -6.41 -5.14 9.44
CA TYR A 187 -7.79 -4.76 9.12
C TYR A 187 -8.17 -5.09 7.69
N TYR A 188 -9.45 -5.00 7.38
CA TYR A 188 -9.99 -5.04 6.03
C TYR A 188 -11.12 -4.01 5.86
N TYR A 189 -11.37 -3.61 4.62
CA TYR A 189 -12.55 -2.88 4.20
C TYR A 189 -13.53 -3.80 3.48
N SER A 190 -14.82 -3.60 3.73
CA SER A 190 -15.89 -4.25 2.99
C SER A 190 -16.83 -3.21 2.39
N LEU A 191 -17.16 -3.39 1.11
CA LEU A 191 -18.09 -2.54 0.36
C LEU A 191 -19.24 -3.43 -0.16
N PRO A 192 -20.34 -3.56 0.59
CA PRO A 192 -21.48 -4.36 0.16
C PRO A 192 -22.28 -3.66 -0.95
N PRO A 193 -22.87 -4.42 -1.89
CA PRO A 193 -23.82 -3.88 -2.84
C PRO A 193 -25.16 -3.54 -2.19
N LYS A 194 -25.98 -2.76 -2.89
CA LYS A 194 -27.42 -2.70 -2.57
C LYS A 194 -28.10 -3.98 -3.05
N GLY A 195 -28.85 -4.63 -2.17
CA GLY A 195 -29.60 -5.85 -2.51
C GLY A 195 -28.81 -7.15 -2.33
N PRO A 196 -29.26 -8.26 -2.95
CA PRO A 196 -28.67 -9.58 -2.73
C PRO A 196 -27.25 -9.66 -3.28
N ILE A 197 -26.36 -10.35 -2.57
CA ILE A 197 -24.96 -10.53 -2.99
C ILE A 197 -24.83 -11.78 -3.85
N LYS A 198 -24.34 -11.63 -5.09
CA LYS A 198 -24.13 -12.72 -6.05
C LYS A 198 -22.76 -13.39 -5.91
N GLY A 199 -21.77 -12.65 -5.41
CA GLY A 199 -20.43 -13.15 -5.12
C GLY A 199 -19.56 -12.09 -4.46
N THR A 200 -18.30 -12.44 -4.22
CA THR A 200 -17.34 -11.58 -3.52
C THR A 200 -16.06 -11.43 -4.34
N LEU A 201 -15.69 -10.19 -4.64
CA LEU A 201 -14.39 -9.82 -5.19
C LEU A 201 -13.45 -9.44 -4.04
N VAL A 202 -12.32 -10.13 -3.93
CA VAL A 202 -11.28 -9.82 -2.95
C VAL A 202 -10.13 -9.11 -3.65
N LEU A 203 -9.71 -7.96 -3.12
CA LEU A 203 -8.54 -7.21 -3.59
C LEU A 203 -7.41 -7.29 -2.56
N LEU A 204 -6.28 -7.86 -2.98
CA LEU A 204 -5.06 -7.99 -2.20
C LEU A 204 -4.04 -6.93 -2.64
N PRO A 205 -3.53 -6.10 -1.72
CA PRO A 205 -2.54 -5.05 -2.03
C PRO A 205 -1.23 -5.58 -2.61
N SER A 206 -0.55 -4.72 -3.37
CA SER A 206 0.86 -4.92 -3.69
C SER A 206 1.74 -4.82 -2.44
N SER A 207 2.99 -5.28 -2.53
CA SER A 207 3.93 -5.21 -1.41
C SER A 207 4.15 -3.77 -0.97
N GLY A 208 3.89 -3.47 0.31
CA GLY A 208 3.96 -2.12 0.89
C GLY A 208 2.81 -1.18 0.54
N GLU A 209 1.78 -1.63 -0.20
CA GLU A 209 0.62 -0.80 -0.52
C GLU A 209 -0.41 -0.81 0.61
N SER A 210 -1.05 0.33 0.90
CA SER A 210 -2.14 0.41 1.88
C SER A 210 -3.49 -0.02 1.27
N ALA A 211 -4.43 -0.47 2.09
CA ALA A 211 -5.77 -0.83 1.61
C ALA A 211 -6.52 0.39 1.03
N GLU A 212 -6.24 1.57 1.56
CA GLU A 212 -6.80 2.85 1.11
C GLU A 212 -6.24 3.26 -0.26
N SER A 213 -4.96 3.00 -0.53
CA SER A 213 -4.38 3.09 -1.88
C SER A 213 -5.07 2.12 -2.84
N VAL A 214 -5.31 0.86 -2.43
CA VAL A 214 -6.05 -0.11 -3.26
C VAL A 214 -7.45 0.40 -3.58
N ILE A 215 -8.17 0.97 -2.61
CA ILE A 215 -9.49 1.57 -2.85
C ILE A 215 -9.39 2.71 -3.88
N CYS A 216 -8.47 3.66 -3.69
CA CYS A 216 -8.31 4.80 -4.59
C CYS A 216 -7.93 4.35 -6.02
N CYS A 217 -7.03 3.38 -6.15
CA CYS A 217 -6.61 2.84 -7.43
C CYS A 217 -7.70 2.03 -8.15
N ASN A 218 -8.71 1.55 -7.42
CA ASN A 218 -9.77 0.70 -7.96
C ASN A 218 -11.17 1.32 -7.81
N LYS A 219 -11.27 2.65 -7.68
CA LYS A 219 -12.55 3.37 -7.50
C LYS A 219 -13.63 2.87 -8.45
N GLU A 220 -13.37 2.92 -9.76
CA GLU A 220 -14.36 2.52 -10.77
C GLU A 220 -14.70 1.02 -10.68
N LEU A 221 -13.69 0.15 -10.50
CA LEU A 221 -13.88 -1.29 -10.40
C LEU A 221 -14.78 -1.68 -9.23
N ILE A 222 -14.55 -1.14 -8.04
CA ILE A 222 -15.30 -1.53 -6.84
C ILE A 222 -16.70 -0.92 -6.80
N GLN A 223 -16.90 0.23 -7.45
CA GLN A 223 -18.22 0.82 -7.66
C GLN A 223 -19.04 -0.02 -8.65
N LEU A 224 -18.46 -0.40 -9.79
CA LEU A 224 -19.11 -1.30 -10.76
C LEU A 224 -19.38 -2.70 -10.18
N ALA A 225 -18.49 -3.22 -9.31
CA ALA A 225 -18.74 -4.45 -8.57
C ALA A 225 -19.99 -4.32 -7.69
N SER A 226 -20.10 -3.22 -6.93
CA SER A 226 -21.25 -2.94 -6.08
C SER A 226 -22.55 -2.83 -6.90
N GLU A 227 -22.53 -2.13 -8.03
CA GLU A 227 -23.66 -2.05 -8.98
C GLU A 227 -24.05 -3.42 -9.56
N SER A 228 -23.06 -4.29 -9.72
CA SER A 228 -23.21 -5.65 -10.22
C SER A 228 -23.58 -6.69 -9.16
N HIS A 229 -23.96 -6.24 -7.96
CA HIS A 229 -24.30 -7.11 -6.82
C HIS A 229 -23.14 -7.98 -6.32
N ILE A 230 -21.91 -7.49 -6.43
CA ILE A 230 -20.69 -8.14 -5.96
C ILE A 230 -20.18 -7.39 -4.73
N LEU A 231 -20.01 -8.11 -3.61
CA LEU A 231 -19.34 -7.58 -2.42
C LEU A 231 -17.86 -7.40 -2.71
N THR A 232 -17.29 -6.23 -2.41
CA THR A 232 -15.83 -6.07 -2.46
C THR A 232 -15.24 -6.17 -1.06
N LEU A 233 -14.16 -6.94 -0.92
CA LEU A 233 -13.34 -7.05 0.28
C LEU A 233 -11.89 -6.61 -0.05
N ILE A 234 -11.37 -5.62 0.67
CA ILE A 234 -9.99 -5.13 0.51
C ILE A 234 -9.23 -5.37 1.80
N LEU A 235 -8.16 -6.15 1.76
CA LEU A 235 -7.39 -6.49 2.96
C LEU A 235 -6.17 -5.58 3.13
N SER A 236 -5.74 -5.35 4.37
CA SER A 236 -4.54 -4.54 4.67
C SER A 236 -3.21 -5.28 4.48
N ILE A 237 -3.23 -6.59 4.23
CA ILE A 237 -2.01 -7.40 4.15
C ILE A 237 -1.14 -6.99 2.95
N ASN A 238 0.11 -6.61 3.22
CA ASN A 238 1.01 -6.07 2.20
C ASN A 238 2.48 -6.50 2.34
N LYS A 239 2.78 -7.49 3.20
CA LYS A 239 4.11 -8.11 3.35
C LYS A 239 4.05 -9.65 3.49
N GLY A 240 2.85 -10.22 3.46
CA GLY A 240 2.64 -11.63 3.77
C GLY A 240 3.32 -12.61 2.80
N ASP A 241 3.88 -13.68 3.36
CA ASP A 241 4.20 -14.93 2.66
C ASP A 241 3.22 -16.01 3.17
N ILE A 242 2.55 -16.74 2.27
CA ILE A 242 1.63 -17.83 2.65
C ILE A 242 2.41 -19.07 3.08
N ASP A 243 3.58 -19.34 2.49
CA ASP A 243 4.37 -20.56 2.71
C ASP A 243 5.44 -20.40 3.81
N GLY A 244 5.34 -19.31 4.58
CA GLY A 244 6.17 -19.00 5.75
C GLY A 244 5.61 -19.61 7.03
N ASP A 245 4.99 -18.78 7.88
CA ASP A 245 4.58 -19.11 9.25
C ASP A 245 3.06 -19.27 9.44
N ASN A 246 2.30 -19.48 8.34
CA ASN A 246 0.84 -19.53 8.29
C ASN A 246 0.09 -18.25 8.75
N THR A 247 0.77 -17.19 9.21
CA THR A 247 0.10 -15.97 9.71
C THR A 247 -0.77 -15.34 8.63
N THR A 248 -0.25 -15.25 7.41
CA THR A 248 -0.98 -14.78 6.23
C THR A 248 -2.24 -15.60 5.97
N LEU A 249 -2.10 -16.93 5.90
CA LEU A 249 -3.21 -17.83 5.59
C LEU A 249 -4.30 -17.79 6.68
N ASN A 250 -3.88 -17.72 7.96
CA ASN A 250 -4.79 -17.59 9.09
C ASN A 250 -5.57 -16.28 9.05
N PHE A 251 -4.92 -15.16 8.72
CA PHE A 251 -5.58 -13.87 8.55
C PHE A 251 -6.61 -13.91 7.41
N LEU A 252 -6.23 -14.43 6.24
CA LEU A 252 -7.15 -14.59 5.10
C LEU A 252 -8.36 -15.44 5.46
N ASN A 253 -8.13 -16.64 6.02
CA ASN A 253 -9.20 -17.56 6.44
C ASN A 253 -10.15 -16.91 7.44
N LYS A 254 -9.62 -16.16 8.41
CA LYS A 254 -10.43 -15.48 9.43
C LYS A 254 -11.25 -14.34 8.82
N ALA A 255 -10.65 -13.49 8.00
CA ALA A 255 -11.36 -12.42 7.29
C ALA A 255 -12.49 -12.99 6.41
N PHE A 256 -12.23 -14.06 5.65
CA PHE A 256 -13.24 -14.70 4.82
C PHE A 256 -14.35 -15.33 5.65
N LYS A 257 -14.03 -15.97 6.78
CA LYS A 257 -15.02 -16.53 7.70
C LYS A 257 -15.92 -15.46 8.30
N GLU A 258 -15.35 -14.34 8.74
CA GLU A 258 -16.10 -13.20 9.30
C GLU A 258 -17.01 -12.57 8.24
N ILE A 259 -16.51 -12.34 7.03
CA ILE A 259 -17.31 -11.77 5.93
C ILE A 259 -18.46 -12.68 5.51
N THR A 260 -18.22 -13.99 5.41
CA THR A 260 -19.29 -14.96 5.15
C THR A 260 -20.36 -14.92 6.26
N ALA A 261 -19.97 -14.76 7.53
CA ALA A 261 -20.93 -14.67 8.63
C ALA A 261 -21.72 -13.36 8.64
N ILE A 262 -21.06 -12.22 8.40
CA ILE A 262 -21.69 -10.89 8.42
C ILE A 262 -22.68 -10.73 7.26
N TYR A 263 -22.27 -11.12 6.06
CA TYR A 263 -23.00 -10.83 4.82
C TYR A 263 -23.72 -12.04 4.22
N HIS A 264 -23.60 -13.23 4.83
CA HIS A 264 -24.23 -14.47 4.35
C HIS A 264 -23.87 -14.80 2.90
N VAL A 265 -22.63 -14.50 2.48
CA VAL A 265 -22.19 -14.69 1.10
C VAL A 265 -21.85 -16.16 0.78
N PRO A 266 -22.12 -16.65 -0.44
CA PRO A 266 -21.78 -18.02 -0.82
C PRO A 266 -20.26 -18.23 -0.85
N LYS A 267 -19.77 -19.27 -0.16
CA LYS A 267 -18.33 -19.57 -0.06
C LYS A 267 -17.70 -20.00 -1.40
N ASP A 268 -18.52 -20.52 -2.30
CA ASP A 268 -18.17 -20.98 -3.65
C ASP A 268 -18.24 -19.88 -4.70
N LYS A 269 -18.44 -18.61 -4.30
CA LYS A 269 -18.57 -17.44 -5.19
C LYS A 269 -17.53 -16.34 -4.88
N PHE A 270 -16.37 -16.74 -4.38
CA PHE A 270 -15.25 -15.82 -4.11
C PHE A 270 -14.26 -15.81 -5.26
N ILE A 271 -13.88 -14.60 -5.69
CA ILE A 271 -12.83 -14.34 -6.68
C ILE A 271 -11.71 -13.61 -5.95
N LEU A 272 -10.51 -14.19 -5.99
CA LEU A 272 -9.33 -13.54 -5.43
C LEU A 272 -8.61 -12.76 -6.52
N SER A 273 -8.25 -11.52 -6.23
CA SER A 273 -7.52 -10.62 -7.13
C SER A 273 -6.42 -9.89 -6.38
N GLY A 274 -5.34 -9.56 -7.05
CA GLY A 274 -4.28 -8.74 -6.47
C GLY A 274 -3.23 -8.27 -7.45
N LEU A 275 -2.56 -7.18 -7.11
CA LEU A 275 -1.40 -6.64 -7.83
C LEU A 275 -0.11 -7.18 -7.25
N SER A 276 0.83 -7.60 -8.10
CA SER A 276 2.19 -7.98 -7.67
C SER A 276 2.17 -9.08 -6.61
N GLY A 277 2.78 -8.84 -5.43
CA GLY A 277 2.69 -9.71 -4.25
C GLY A 277 1.25 -10.08 -3.87
N GLY A 278 0.28 -9.17 -3.97
CA GLY A 278 -1.13 -9.50 -3.76
C GLY A 278 -1.67 -10.51 -4.78
N GLY A 279 -1.22 -10.42 -6.05
CA GLY A 279 -1.55 -11.38 -7.10
C GLY A 279 -0.90 -12.74 -6.87
N MET A 280 0.34 -12.76 -6.34
CA MET A 280 0.99 -13.99 -5.89
C MET A 280 0.18 -14.65 -4.76
N LEU A 281 -0.26 -13.88 -3.77
CA LEU A 281 -1.09 -14.38 -2.67
C LEU A 281 -2.44 -14.94 -3.16
N ALA A 282 -3.09 -14.25 -4.10
CA ALA A 282 -4.35 -14.70 -4.69
C ALA A 282 -4.21 -16.04 -5.41
N LEU A 283 -3.18 -16.19 -6.24
CA LEU A 283 -2.86 -17.43 -6.95
C LEU A 283 -2.49 -18.53 -5.95
N ARG A 284 -1.60 -18.24 -5.01
CA ARG A 284 -1.10 -19.23 -4.05
C ARG A 284 -2.17 -19.76 -3.10
N TYR A 285 -3.05 -18.89 -2.60
CA TYR A 285 -4.22 -19.32 -1.81
C TYR A 285 -5.11 -20.27 -2.64
N THR A 286 -5.34 -19.92 -3.91
CA THR A 286 -6.16 -20.73 -4.81
C THR A 286 -5.52 -22.10 -5.05
N GLU A 287 -4.21 -22.17 -5.30
CA GLU A 287 -3.47 -23.43 -5.42
C GLU A 287 -3.62 -24.32 -4.19
N ILE A 288 -3.38 -23.76 -2.99
CA ILE A 288 -3.50 -24.50 -1.73
C ILE A 288 -4.92 -25.03 -1.54
N SER A 289 -5.95 -24.25 -1.90
CA SER A 289 -7.34 -24.69 -1.79
C SER A 289 -7.69 -25.89 -2.68
N ARG A 290 -6.93 -26.09 -3.77
CA ARG A 290 -7.09 -27.20 -4.72
C ARG A 290 -6.18 -28.38 -4.38
N GLU A 291 -5.01 -28.12 -3.81
CA GLU A 291 -4.08 -29.13 -3.30
C GLU A 291 -4.61 -29.79 -2.01
N ASP A 292 -5.03 -28.98 -1.04
CA ASP A 292 -5.54 -29.41 0.27
C ASP A 292 -6.56 -28.40 0.81
N SER A 293 -7.84 -28.65 0.51
CA SER A 293 -8.95 -27.79 0.89
C SER A 293 -9.15 -27.65 2.40
N THR A 294 -8.52 -28.48 3.23
CA THR A 294 -8.62 -28.38 4.70
C THR A 294 -7.85 -27.20 5.27
N LYS A 295 -6.87 -26.67 4.52
CA LYS A 295 -6.05 -25.52 4.93
C LYS A 295 -6.72 -24.17 4.68
N THR A 296 -7.70 -24.12 3.80
CA THR A 296 -8.35 -22.89 3.35
C THR A 296 -9.82 -22.87 3.74
N PHE A 297 -10.33 -21.70 4.15
CA PHE A 297 -11.76 -21.55 4.41
C PHE A 297 -12.62 -21.54 3.13
N LEU A 298 -12.01 -21.13 2.02
CA LEU A 298 -12.64 -20.97 0.71
C LEU A 298 -11.94 -21.83 -0.32
N VAL A 299 -12.70 -22.20 -1.35
CA VAL A 299 -12.18 -22.72 -2.61
C VAL A 299 -12.60 -21.72 -3.70
N PRO A 300 -11.74 -20.75 -4.07
CA PRO A 300 -12.13 -19.65 -4.97
C PRO A 300 -12.65 -20.16 -6.32
N VAL A 301 -13.71 -19.52 -6.83
CA VAL A 301 -14.33 -19.89 -8.12
C VAL A 301 -13.48 -19.46 -9.30
N ALA A 302 -12.71 -18.38 -9.12
CA ALA A 302 -11.80 -17.83 -10.12
C ALA A 302 -10.69 -17.03 -9.42
N VAL A 303 -9.61 -16.76 -10.15
CA VAL A 303 -8.51 -15.92 -9.66
C VAL A 303 -8.01 -14.95 -10.74
N ILE A 304 -7.71 -13.73 -10.31
CA ILE A 304 -7.18 -12.65 -11.14
C ILE A 304 -5.79 -12.28 -10.63
N GLY A 305 -4.80 -12.28 -11.51
CA GLY A 305 -3.44 -11.81 -11.19
C GLY A 305 -3.13 -10.54 -11.97
N ILE A 306 -2.79 -9.45 -11.29
CA ILE A 306 -2.41 -8.19 -11.93
C ILE A 306 -0.88 -8.06 -11.82
N ASP A 307 -0.21 -8.33 -12.94
CA ASP A 307 1.24 -8.34 -13.10
C ASP A 307 2.04 -9.03 -11.97
N PRO A 308 1.66 -10.24 -11.49
CA PRO A 308 2.39 -10.92 -10.41
C PRO A 308 3.67 -11.60 -10.96
N PRO A 309 4.79 -11.59 -10.21
CA PRO A 309 5.94 -12.43 -10.54
C PRO A 309 5.65 -13.88 -10.11
N VAL A 310 5.25 -14.72 -11.07
CA VAL A 310 4.78 -16.09 -10.80
C VAL A 310 5.91 -17.11 -10.59
N ASP A 311 7.12 -16.82 -11.07
CA ASP A 311 8.33 -17.64 -10.90
C ASP A 311 9.32 -16.92 -9.98
N ILE A 312 9.44 -17.39 -8.74
CA ILE A 312 10.28 -16.74 -7.72
C ILE A 312 11.78 -16.95 -8.02
N ALA A 313 12.15 -18.08 -8.64
CA ALA A 313 13.54 -18.29 -9.08
C ALA A 313 13.88 -17.33 -10.23
N GLY A 314 12.95 -17.15 -11.16
CA GLY A 314 13.05 -16.12 -12.21
C GLY A 314 13.21 -14.72 -11.63
N LEU A 315 12.36 -14.34 -10.67
CA LEU A 315 12.44 -13.04 -9.98
C LEU A 315 13.78 -12.81 -9.28
N TYR A 316 14.33 -13.85 -8.62
CA TYR A 316 15.65 -13.79 -8.00
C TYR A 316 16.75 -13.54 -9.03
N ASN A 317 16.75 -14.31 -10.12
CA ASN A 317 17.79 -14.26 -11.14
C ASN A 317 17.76 -12.93 -11.90
N THR A 318 16.59 -12.45 -12.28
CA THR A 318 16.42 -11.13 -12.93
C THR A 318 16.83 -9.99 -11.99
N SER A 319 16.54 -10.10 -10.69
CA SER A 319 17.01 -9.14 -9.68
C SER A 319 18.52 -9.16 -9.51
N LYS A 320 19.16 -10.33 -9.47
CA LYS A 320 20.63 -10.46 -9.46
C LYS A 320 21.27 -9.83 -10.69
N ARG A 321 20.71 -10.08 -11.87
CA ARG A 321 21.15 -9.49 -13.14
C ARG A 321 20.98 -7.96 -13.12
N PHE A 322 19.86 -7.46 -12.62
CA PHE A 322 19.64 -6.02 -12.48
C PHE A 322 20.70 -5.38 -11.58
N ILE A 323 21.01 -5.99 -10.43
CA ILE A 323 22.05 -5.51 -9.52
C ILE A 323 23.40 -5.48 -10.23
N SER A 324 23.82 -6.56 -10.88
CA SER A 324 25.12 -6.61 -11.56
C SER A 324 25.23 -5.58 -12.68
N MET A 325 24.12 -5.25 -13.35
CA MET A 325 24.09 -4.22 -14.38
C MET A 325 24.13 -2.80 -13.83
N ASN A 326 23.65 -2.52 -12.61
CA ASN A 326 23.44 -1.15 -12.14
C ASN A 326 24.27 -0.75 -10.92
N ASP A 327 24.69 -1.69 -10.07
CA ASP A 327 25.42 -1.38 -8.84
C ASP A 327 26.79 -0.75 -9.15
N GLY A 328 27.13 0.31 -8.41
CA GLY A 328 28.35 1.10 -8.64
C GLY A 328 28.33 2.00 -9.89
N ARG A 329 27.26 2.03 -10.70
CA ARG A 329 27.15 2.98 -11.80
C ARG A 329 26.83 4.39 -11.30
N ALA A 330 27.54 5.39 -11.84
CA ALA A 330 27.21 6.79 -11.64
C ALA A 330 25.96 7.19 -12.44
N ASN A 331 25.26 8.24 -11.98
CA ASN A 331 24.17 8.91 -12.70
C ASN A 331 22.97 8.01 -13.07
N LEU A 332 22.60 7.07 -12.20
CA LEU A 332 21.36 6.32 -12.37
C LEU A 332 20.14 7.24 -12.26
N SER A 333 19.17 7.06 -13.16
CA SER A 333 17.86 7.73 -13.04
C SER A 333 17.15 7.31 -11.74
N ALA A 334 16.20 8.11 -11.28
CA ALA A 334 15.38 7.79 -10.11
C ALA A 334 14.69 6.41 -10.25
N GLY A 335 14.23 6.06 -11.46
CA GLY A 335 13.69 4.75 -11.77
C GLY A 335 14.70 3.62 -11.52
N ARG A 336 15.93 3.76 -12.01
CA ARG A 336 16.98 2.73 -11.84
C ARG A 336 17.46 2.61 -10.40
N LEU A 337 17.54 3.73 -9.67
CA LEU A 337 17.83 3.73 -8.23
C LEU A 337 16.73 3.00 -7.44
N ASN A 338 15.47 3.21 -7.79
CA ASN A 338 14.35 2.47 -7.20
C ASN A 338 14.45 0.97 -7.50
N GLY A 339 14.65 0.59 -8.77
CA GLY A 339 14.80 -0.82 -9.16
C GLY A 339 16.00 -1.48 -8.47
N LEU A 340 17.11 -0.76 -8.27
CA LEU A 340 18.29 -1.31 -7.59
C LEU A 340 18.00 -1.60 -6.11
N ARG A 341 17.31 -0.69 -5.41
CA ARG A 341 16.88 -0.90 -4.01
C ARG A 341 15.94 -2.09 -3.89
N GLU A 342 14.96 -2.18 -4.79
CA GLU A 342 14.00 -3.27 -4.85
C GLU A 342 14.68 -4.62 -5.12
N SER A 343 15.52 -4.72 -6.16
CA SER A 343 16.23 -5.96 -6.48
C SER A 343 17.18 -6.40 -5.35
N LYS A 344 17.86 -5.47 -4.66
CA LYS A 344 18.65 -5.79 -3.47
C LYS A 344 17.76 -6.34 -2.34
N SER A 345 16.61 -5.74 -2.11
CA SER A 345 15.64 -6.21 -1.11
C SER A 345 15.13 -7.62 -1.44
N ILE A 346 14.76 -7.88 -2.69
CA ILE A 346 14.30 -9.19 -3.17
C ILE A 346 15.37 -10.25 -2.95
N VAL A 347 16.58 -10.05 -3.45
CA VAL A 347 17.68 -11.03 -3.32
C VAL A 347 18.00 -11.31 -1.85
N ASN A 348 18.06 -10.28 -1.01
CA ASN A 348 18.30 -10.44 0.42
C ASN A 348 17.17 -11.21 1.12
N SER A 349 15.92 -10.91 0.76
CA SER A 349 14.74 -11.58 1.32
C SER A 349 14.70 -13.05 0.92
N CYS A 350 14.90 -13.36 -0.37
CA CYS A 350 14.98 -14.73 -0.86
C CYS A 350 16.11 -15.52 -0.18
N ASN A 351 17.32 -14.94 -0.06
CA ASN A 351 18.42 -15.61 0.64
C ASN A 351 18.09 -15.87 2.12
N LYS A 352 17.43 -14.92 2.80
CA LYS A 352 17.03 -15.07 4.20
C LYS A 352 15.95 -16.14 4.38
N VAL A 353 14.93 -16.13 3.53
CA VAL A 353 13.75 -17.01 3.67
C VAL A 353 14.02 -18.41 3.13
N TYR A 354 14.76 -18.53 2.03
CA TYR A 354 14.99 -19.81 1.32
C TYR A 354 16.36 -20.43 1.60
N GLY A 355 17.20 -19.77 2.39
CA GLY A 355 18.53 -20.24 2.77
C GLY A 355 19.64 -19.92 1.77
N GLY A 356 19.31 -19.44 0.56
CA GLY A 356 20.29 -19.07 -0.46
C GLY A 356 19.66 -18.95 -1.86
N SER A 357 20.49 -19.05 -2.89
CA SER A 357 20.09 -18.92 -4.30
C SER A 357 19.25 -20.11 -4.81
N PRO A 358 18.50 -19.96 -5.93
CA PRO A 358 17.78 -21.07 -6.56
C PRO A 358 18.65 -22.25 -6.96
N ASP A 359 19.92 -22.01 -7.32
CA ASP A 359 20.86 -23.08 -7.66
C ASP A 359 21.24 -23.93 -6.43
N GLN A 360 21.28 -23.31 -5.25
CA GLN A 360 21.63 -23.96 -3.99
C GLN A 360 20.42 -24.65 -3.34
N TYR A 361 19.23 -24.03 -3.44
CA TYR A 361 18.01 -24.49 -2.76
C TYR A 361 16.80 -24.57 -3.71
N PRO A 362 16.90 -25.29 -4.85
CA PRO A 362 15.88 -25.25 -5.90
C PRO A 362 14.47 -25.61 -5.40
N GLU A 363 14.37 -26.61 -4.52
CA GLU A 363 13.09 -27.05 -3.93
C GLU A 363 12.36 -25.96 -3.16
N GLN A 364 13.08 -25.03 -2.51
CA GLN A 364 12.45 -23.95 -1.75
C GLN A 364 11.76 -22.93 -2.66
N TYR A 365 12.33 -22.70 -3.85
CA TYR A 365 11.78 -21.80 -4.87
C TYR A 365 10.65 -22.48 -5.64
N ILE A 366 10.81 -23.74 -6.03
CA ILE A 366 9.77 -24.51 -6.73
C ILE A 366 8.51 -24.61 -5.88
N LYS A 367 8.65 -24.94 -4.59
CA LYS A 367 7.53 -25.08 -3.65
C LYS A 367 6.65 -23.83 -3.56
N ARG A 368 7.23 -22.65 -3.72
CA ARG A 368 6.57 -21.35 -3.47
C ARG A 368 6.22 -20.57 -4.73
N SER A 369 6.78 -20.97 -5.87
CA SER A 369 6.44 -20.35 -7.15
C SER A 369 5.10 -20.87 -7.63
N MET A 370 4.20 -19.97 -7.97
CA MET A 370 2.89 -20.31 -8.57
C MET A 370 3.08 -21.02 -9.91
N TYR A 371 4.09 -20.60 -10.66
CA TYR A 371 4.56 -21.28 -11.86
C TYR A 371 6.07 -21.41 -11.82
N SER A 372 6.58 -22.60 -12.15
CA SER A 372 8.03 -22.81 -12.25
C SER A 372 8.38 -23.20 -13.68
N ARG A 373 9.05 -22.30 -14.41
CA ARG A 373 9.44 -22.56 -15.81
C ARG A 373 10.37 -23.77 -15.95
N SER A 374 11.14 -24.07 -14.90
CA SER A 374 12.06 -25.21 -14.83
C SER A 374 11.35 -26.56 -14.69
N GLN A 375 10.06 -26.58 -14.33
CA GLN A 375 9.31 -27.80 -14.04
C GLN A 375 8.41 -28.20 -15.21
N LYS A 376 8.52 -29.46 -15.64
CA LYS A 376 7.73 -29.99 -16.76
C LYS A 376 6.23 -30.03 -16.47
N ASP A 377 5.85 -30.20 -15.21
CA ASP A 377 4.45 -30.19 -14.75
C ASP A 377 3.97 -28.77 -14.36
N GLY A 378 4.75 -27.73 -14.67
CA GLY A 378 4.42 -26.34 -14.36
C GLY A 378 4.57 -25.97 -12.88
N GLY A 379 5.01 -26.88 -12.01
CA GLY A 379 5.08 -26.64 -10.56
C GLY A 379 3.69 -26.57 -9.93
N ASN A 380 3.40 -25.52 -9.16
CA ASN A 380 2.10 -25.36 -8.51
C ASN A 380 0.96 -25.03 -9.48
N ALA A 381 1.25 -24.55 -10.70
CA ALA A 381 0.25 -24.23 -11.71
C ALA A 381 -0.65 -25.42 -12.09
N LYS A 382 -0.19 -26.67 -11.87
CA LYS A 382 -1.01 -27.87 -12.07
C LYS A 382 -2.30 -27.88 -11.26
N TYR A 383 -2.31 -27.24 -10.08
CA TYR A 383 -3.49 -27.13 -9.23
C TYR A 383 -4.53 -26.13 -9.77
N LEU A 384 -4.17 -25.38 -10.80
CA LEU A 384 -4.99 -24.32 -11.39
C LEU A 384 -5.60 -24.71 -12.75
N VAL A 385 -5.36 -25.93 -13.24
CA VAL A 385 -5.84 -26.42 -14.56
C VAL A 385 -7.37 -26.39 -14.71
N LYS A 386 -8.12 -26.41 -13.61
CA LYS A 386 -9.61 -26.34 -13.63
C LYS A 386 -10.17 -25.04 -13.06
N VAL A 387 -9.34 -24.02 -12.91
CA VAL A 387 -9.72 -22.73 -12.35
C VAL A 387 -9.75 -21.68 -13.46
N PRO A 388 -10.87 -20.96 -13.68
CA PRO A 388 -10.87 -19.75 -14.50
C PRO A 388 -9.84 -18.74 -14.00
N ILE A 389 -8.93 -18.33 -14.88
CA ILE A 389 -7.80 -17.46 -14.57
C ILE A 389 -7.73 -16.31 -15.55
N ARG A 390 -7.54 -15.11 -15.01
CA ARG A 390 -7.22 -13.93 -15.82
C ARG A 390 -5.97 -13.26 -15.29
N LEU A 391 -4.91 -13.22 -16.10
CA LEU A 391 -3.66 -12.52 -15.77
C LEU A 391 -3.56 -11.25 -16.60
N TYR A 392 -3.36 -10.10 -15.95
CA TYR A 392 -3.12 -8.83 -16.63
C TYR A 392 -1.64 -8.51 -16.62
N CYS A 393 -1.12 -8.01 -17.74
CA CYS A 393 0.24 -7.49 -17.80
C CYS A 393 0.31 -6.38 -18.86
N ASP A 394 0.96 -5.27 -18.53
CA ASP A 394 1.39 -4.26 -19.50
C ASP A 394 2.91 -4.39 -19.65
N PRO A 395 3.43 -5.10 -20.67
CA PRO A 395 4.87 -5.26 -20.81
C PRO A 395 5.58 -3.90 -20.92
N ASP A 396 5.12 -3.04 -21.83
CA ASP A 396 5.79 -1.81 -22.26
C ASP A 396 7.33 -1.90 -22.26
N ILE A 397 7.85 -2.62 -23.25
CA ILE A 397 9.28 -2.90 -23.41
C ILE A 397 10.11 -1.61 -23.45
N LEU A 398 9.60 -0.56 -24.10
CA LEU A 398 10.31 0.72 -24.22
C LEU A 398 10.45 1.41 -22.87
N TRP A 399 9.38 1.40 -22.06
CA TRP A 399 9.44 1.87 -20.68
C TRP A 399 10.44 1.07 -19.86
N GLN A 400 10.45 -0.27 -19.98
CA GLN A 400 11.38 -1.13 -19.22
C GLN A 400 12.85 -0.88 -19.58
N LEU A 401 13.17 -0.75 -20.87
CA LEU A 401 14.51 -0.41 -21.33
C LEU A 401 14.95 0.95 -20.79
N LYS A 402 14.07 1.95 -20.86
CA LYS A 402 14.34 3.32 -20.39
C LYS A 402 14.51 3.38 -18.87
N GLU A 403 13.50 2.95 -18.13
CA GLU A 403 13.35 3.19 -16.68
C GLU A 403 13.96 2.09 -15.80
N ARG A 404 14.22 0.91 -16.36
CA ARG A 404 14.66 -0.27 -15.61
C ARG A 404 15.85 -1.01 -16.23
N ASN A 405 16.37 -0.67 -17.41
CA ASN A 405 17.42 -1.49 -18.06
C ASN A 405 17.03 -2.99 -18.13
N ARG A 406 15.74 -3.28 -18.27
CA ARG A 406 15.19 -4.64 -18.35
C ARG A 406 14.84 -4.95 -19.80
N ASP A 407 15.24 -6.12 -20.27
CA ASP A 407 14.75 -6.67 -21.54
C ASP A 407 13.50 -7.53 -21.33
N TYR A 408 12.95 -8.07 -22.42
CA TYR A 408 11.70 -8.85 -22.37
C TYR A 408 11.76 -10.06 -21.42
N TYR A 409 12.92 -10.69 -21.27
CA TYR A 409 13.08 -11.86 -20.40
C TYR A 409 13.19 -11.48 -18.92
N ASP A 410 13.47 -10.22 -18.61
CA ASP A 410 13.51 -9.71 -17.24
C ASP A 410 12.12 -9.29 -16.70
N MET A 411 11.05 -9.53 -17.47
CA MET A 411 9.70 -9.03 -17.21
C MET A 411 8.75 -10.17 -16.83
N ASN A 412 7.80 -9.87 -15.93
CA ASN A 412 6.75 -10.81 -15.52
C ASN A 412 5.95 -11.33 -16.72
N ALA A 413 5.77 -10.52 -17.76
CA ALA A 413 5.10 -10.88 -19.02
C ALA A 413 5.57 -12.23 -19.59
N ALA A 414 6.88 -12.51 -19.53
CA ALA A 414 7.43 -13.75 -20.06
C ALA A 414 6.93 -14.96 -19.26
N ASP A 415 6.98 -14.92 -17.93
CA ASP A 415 6.51 -16.02 -17.08
C ASP A 415 4.99 -16.14 -17.02
N LEU A 416 4.27 -15.01 -17.05
CA LEU A 416 2.80 -15.00 -17.13
C LEU A 416 2.32 -15.65 -18.43
N SER A 417 2.95 -15.32 -19.57
CA SER A 417 2.60 -15.94 -20.85
C SER A 417 2.92 -17.44 -20.87
N ALA A 418 4.04 -17.85 -20.27
CA ALA A 418 4.41 -19.25 -20.16
C ALA A 418 3.44 -20.05 -19.26
N MET A 419 3.01 -19.48 -18.13
CA MET A 419 2.02 -20.07 -17.23
C MET A 419 0.67 -20.27 -17.93
N ILE A 420 0.16 -19.24 -18.62
CA ILE A 420 -1.12 -19.35 -19.36
C ILE A 420 -1.02 -20.40 -20.46
N ASN A 421 0.09 -20.42 -21.20
CA ASN A 421 0.32 -21.45 -22.22
C ASN A 421 0.32 -22.87 -21.60
N PHE A 422 0.97 -23.05 -20.45
CA PHE A 422 0.93 -24.33 -19.72
C PHE A 422 -0.50 -24.73 -19.35
N LEU A 423 -1.29 -23.81 -18.78
CA LEU A 423 -2.68 -24.09 -18.38
C LEU A 423 -3.55 -24.48 -19.58
N ASN A 424 -3.44 -23.75 -20.70
CA ASN A 424 -4.20 -24.02 -21.91
C ASN A 424 -3.84 -25.39 -22.52
N LEU A 425 -2.55 -25.71 -22.59
CA LEU A 425 -2.09 -27.02 -23.07
C LEU A 425 -2.56 -28.20 -22.19
N ASN A 426 -2.93 -27.93 -20.92
CA ASN A 426 -3.47 -28.91 -19.99
C ASN A 426 -5.01 -28.85 -19.89
N GLY A 427 -5.69 -28.17 -20.82
CA GLY A 427 -7.14 -28.17 -20.95
C GLY A 427 -7.86 -27.18 -20.02
N ASN A 428 -7.24 -26.03 -19.74
CA ASN A 428 -7.90 -24.89 -19.13
C ASN A 428 -8.27 -23.85 -20.20
N ASP A 429 -9.44 -23.98 -20.84
CA ASP A 429 -9.88 -23.02 -21.86
C ASP A 429 -10.32 -21.66 -21.28
N ASN A 430 -10.35 -21.52 -19.94
CA ASN A 430 -10.72 -20.32 -19.22
C ASN A 430 -9.51 -19.60 -18.57
N ALA A 431 -8.28 -19.95 -18.99
CA ALA A 431 -7.08 -19.25 -18.59
C ALA A 431 -6.66 -18.26 -19.69
N GLU A 432 -6.65 -16.96 -19.37
CA GLU A 432 -6.31 -15.91 -20.34
C GLU A 432 -5.27 -14.91 -19.81
N LEU A 433 -4.40 -14.47 -20.72
CA LEU A 433 -3.50 -13.33 -20.53
C LEU A 433 -4.12 -12.11 -21.22
N ILE A 434 -4.36 -11.05 -20.46
CA ILE A 434 -4.82 -9.76 -20.99
C ILE A 434 -3.61 -8.84 -21.20
N PRO A 435 -3.21 -8.58 -22.45
CA PRO A 435 -2.14 -7.63 -22.77
C PRO A 435 -2.67 -6.20 -22.62
N ALA A 436 -2.40 -5.58 -21.49
CA ALA A 436 -2.89 -4.25 -21.13
C ALA A 436 -2.00 -3.12 -21.69
N LEU A 437 -1.66 -3.22 -22.98
CA LEU A 437 -0.67 -2.36 -23.63
C LEU A 437 -0.96 -0.87 -23.44
N GLY A 438 -0.04 -0.17 -22.77
CA GLY A 438 -0.09 1.29 -22.58
C GLY A 438 -1.13 1.78 -21.58
N LYS A 439 -1.75 0.90 -20.78
CA LYS A 439 -2.81 1.25 -19.83
C LYS A 439 -2.31 1.64 -18.43
N GLY A 440 -1.08 1.28 -18.05
CA GLY A 440 -0.64 1.45 -16.65
C GLY A 440 -0.29 2.89 -16.27
N TYR A 441 -1.03 3.47 -15.32
CA TYR A 441 -0.80 4.80 -14.71
C TYR A 441 -0.99 4.78 -13.19
N ARG A 442 -0.26 5.64 -12.48
CA ARG A 442 -0.44 5.93 -11.05
C ARG A 442 -1.53 7.00 -10.85
N LEU A 443 -1.99 7.20 -9.61
CA LEU A 443 -3.02 8.20 -9.29
C LEU A 443 -2.58 9.65 -9.58
N ASP A 444 -1.27 9.90 -9.54
CA ASP A 444 -0.65 11.18 -9.91
C ASP A 444 -0.49 11.36 -11.43
N GLY A 445 -1.06 10.45 -12.23
CA GLY A 445 -0.98 10.40 -13.69
C GLY A 445 0.35 9.91 -14.25
N THR A 446 1.31 9.53 -13.40
CA THR A 446 2.60 9.01 -13.85
C THR A 446 2.42 7.66 -14.53
N ARG A 447 2.88 7.54 -15.78
CA ARG A 447 2.90 6.27 -16.52
C ARG A 447 3.75 5.22 -15.78
N HIS A 448 3.16 4.04 -15.53
CA HIS A 448 3.84 2.92 -14.91
C HIS A 448 3.18 1.58 -15.30
N PRO A 449 3.87 0.67 -16.03
CA PRO A 449 3.29 -0.59 -16.53
C PRO A 449 2.84 -1.55 -15.41
N HIS A 450 3.49 -1.47 -14.25
CA HIS A 450 3.11 -2.24 -13.06
C HIS A 450 2.15 -1.40 -12.18
N SER A 451 0.86 -1.42 -12.49
CA SER A 451 -0.18 -0.62 -11.81
C SER A 451 -1.55 -1.30 -11.86
N TRP A 452 -2.45 -0.97 -10.91
CA TRP A 452 -3.85 -1.45 -10.90
C TRP A 452 -4.63 -1.04 -12.16
N SER A 453 -4.34 0.15 -12.70
CA SER A 453 -5.03 0.73 -13.87
C SER A 453 -4.80 0.00 -15.20
N ILE A 454 -3.97 -1.06 -15.21
CA ILE A 454 -3.89 -1.95 -16.36
C ILE A 454 -5.17 -2.79 -16.54
N VAL A 455 -5.96 -2.93 -15.46
CA VAL A 455 -7.26 -3.60 -15.48
C VAL A 455 -8.31 -2.63 -16.03
N SER A 456 -9.06 -3.08 -17.02
CA SER A 456 -10.27 -2.39 -17.48
C SER A 456 -11.43 -2.73 -16.56
N PRO A 457 -12.02 -1.78 -15.80
CA PRO A 457 -13.05 -2.09 -14.81
C PRO A 457 -14.27 -2.81 -15.38
N SER A 458 -14.84 -2.30 -16.47
CA SER A 458 -16.01 -2.87 -17.14
C SER A 458 -15.76 -4.31 -17.62
N ASP A 459 -14.73 -4.53 -18.43
CA ASP A 459 -14.33 -5.85 -18.93
C ASP A 459 -14.03 -6.85 -17.79
N CYS A 460 -13.42 -6.38 -16.70
CA CYS A 460 -13.16 -7.21 -15.52
C CYS A 460 -14.46 -7.64 -14.83
N ILE A 461 -15.42 -6.72 -14.65
CA ILE A 461 -16.73 -7.03 -14.06
C ILE A 461 -17.54 -7.97 -14.97
N ASP A 462 -17.55 -7.74 -16.28
CA ASP A 462 -18.23 -8.62 -17.24
C ASP A 462 -17.69 -10.05 -17.17
N TRP A 463 -16.37 -10.21 -17.03
CA TRP A 463 -15.76 -11.52 -16.83
C TRP A 463 -16.13 -12.14 -15.48
N ILE A 464 -16.07 -11.36 -14.40
CA ILE A 464 -16.47 -11.81 -13.06
C ILE A 464 -17.92 -12.30 -13.05
N GLN A 465 -18.84 -11.58 -13.71
CA GLN A 465 -20.24 -11.99 -13.80
C GLN A 465 -20.41 -13.33 -14.54
N LYS A 466 -19.64 -13.58 -15.60
CA LYS A 466 -19.68 -14.86 -16.33
C LYS A 466 -19.19 -16.04 -15.49
N VAL A 467 -18.18 -15.85 -14.63
CA VAL A 467 -17.64 -16.94 -13.78
C VAL A 467 -18.44 -17.16 -12.50
N ILE A 468 -19.16 -16.15 -12.00
CA ILE A 468 -20.01 -16.27 -10.81
C ILE A 468 -21.33 -16.97 -11.14
N VAL A 469 -21.85 -16.88 -12.37
CA VAL A 469 -23.05 -17.62 -12.79
C VAL A 469 -22.64 -19.05 -13.16
N PRO A 470 -23.18 -20.11 -12.51
CA PRO A 470 -22.93 -21.50 -12.91
C PRO A 470 -23.47 -21.82 -14.31
#